data_AF-A0A954XZ71-F1
#
_entry.id   AF-A0A954XZ71-F1
#
_cell.length_a   1.000
_cell.length_b   1.000
_cell.length_c   1.000
_cell.angle_alpha   90.00
_cell.angle_beta   90.00
_cell.angle_gamma   90.00
#
_symmetry.space_group_name_H-M   'P 1'
#
loop_
_entity.id
_entity.type
_entity.pdbx_description
1 polymer ?
#
loop_
_entity_poly.entity_id
_entity_poly.type
_entity_poly.pdbx_seq_one_letter_code
_entity_poly.pdbx_strand_id
1 'polypeptide(L)'
;MNHSGPMPAKSRRDAVRFTVDQVLRGLQAWVDENWSGDTQLDPDRSLLDYRDEAQRQDECPLLTLQDIAEHFGLDWGESRWIVWLNLRDDGLQTAPEREATWERWVVESAPRLTVRRLAEVIAKRAEGISFDPVAILGRRCGPAGAFYGLCNLPELRGRRVGPSTPLRAALGWRQLRAAWRRTQWIAGCELPALRCPDAVGETTVTQLADVAATTTMATIVIAAMCAASAAGLWLAAIAGVVGAATAVELRRRFLYWLIDPWPAELQTFGDVARRIAHDRQR
;
A
#
# COMPACT_ATOMS: atom_id res chain seq x y z
N MET A 1 17.03 -48.71 26.16
CA MET A 1 17.78 -48.19 24.99
C MET A 1 16.85 -47.30 24.20
N ASN A 2 16.90 -45.99 24.44
CA ASN A 2 16.07 -45.00 23.74
C ASN A 2 16.89 -44.37 22.61
N HIS A 3 16.54 -44.66 21.37
CA HIS A 3 17.06 -43.97 20.20
C HIS A 3 16.27 -42.67 19.98
N SER A 4 16.66 -41.61 20.69
CA SER A 4 16.30 -40.24 20.31
C SER A 4 17.25 -39.79 19.20
N GLY A 5 16.88 -40.07 17.96
CA GLY A 5 17.57 -39.53 16.79
C GLY A 5 17.37 -38.01 16.71
N PRO A 6 18.39 -37.23 16.32
CA PRO A 6 18.26 -35.79 16.15
C PRO A 6 17.23 -35.48 15.05
N MET A 7 16.26 -34.62 15.37
CA MET A 7 15.33 -34.08 14.38
C MET A 7 16.13 -33.37 13.28
N PRO A 8 15.86 -33.65 11.99
CA PRO A 8 16.52 -32.95 10.90
C PRO A 8 16.19 -31.46 11.00
N ALA A 9 17.23 -30.64 11.06
CA ALA A 9 17.12 -29.19 10.94
C ALA A 9 16.28 -28.88 9.71
N LYS A 10 15.18 -28.12 9.87
CA LYS A 10 14.43 -27.55 8.75
C LYS A 10 15.45 -26.88 7.84
N SER A 11 15.70 -27.45 6.66
CA SER A 11 16.50 -26.80 5.63
C SER A 11 15.85 -25.43 5.42
N ARG A 12 16.57 -24.37 5.79
CA ARG A 12 16.19 -23.00 5.48
C ARG A 12 16.08 -22.98 3.95
N ARG A 13 14.88 -23.16 3.41
CA ARG A 13 14.63 -22.87 1.99
C ARG A 13 15.13 -21.45 1.82
N ASP A 14 16.04 -21.24 0.87
CA ASP A 14 16.56 -19.93 0.56
C ASP A 14 15.36 -19.01 0.40
N ALA A 15 15.15 -18.15 1.40
CA ALA A 15 14.02 -17.25 1.40
C ALA A 15 14.24 -16.34 0.19
N VAL A 16 13.30 -16.34 -0.74
CA VAL A 16 13.31 -15.40 -1.86
C VAL A 16 13.49 -14.01 -1.27
N ARG A 17 14.43 -13.23 -1.81
CA ARG A 17 14.68 -11.85 -1.40
C ARG A 17 14.32 -10.92 -2.54
N PHE A 18 13.89 -9.71 -2.21
CA PHE A 18 13.77 -8.67 -3.22
C PHE A 18 15.16 -8.27 -3.73
N THR A 19 15.23 -7.95 -5.01
CA THR A 19 16.36 -7.24 -5.59
C THR A 19 16.30 -5.75 -5.22
N VAL A 20 17.44 -5.07 -5.26
CA VAL A 20 17.49 -3.61 -4.99
C VAL A 20 16.55 -2.86 -5.95
N ASP A 21 16.52 -3.24 -7.23
CA ASP A 21 15.66 -2.61 -8.23
C ASP A 21 14.16 -2.84 -7.99
N GLN A 22 13.76 -4.00 -7.47
CA GLN A 22 12.38 -4.23 -7.03
C GLN A 22 12.04 -3.30 -5.87
N VAL A 23 12.94 -3.18 -4.89
CA VAL A 23 12.70 -2.29 -3.76
C VAL A 23 12.64 -0.83 -4.18
N LEU A 24 13.52 -0.37 -5.07
CA LEU A 24 13.48 1.01 -5.60
C LEU A 24 12.14 1.30 -6.28
N ARG A 25 11.64 0.38 -7.11
CA ARG A 25 10.30 0.50 -7.71
C ARG A 25 9.19 0.48 -6.66
N GLY A 26 9.32 -0.33 -5.62
CA GLY A 26 8.38 -0.35 -4.50
C GLY A 26 8.38 0.96 -3.70
N LEU A 27 9.56 1.56 -3.49
CA LEU A 27 9.69 2.85 -2.82
C LEU A 27 9.04 3.96 -3.65
N GLN A 28 9.27 3.96 -4.98
CA GLN A 28 8.59 4.90 -5.87
C GLN A 28 7.06 4.72 -5.82
N ALA A 29 6.58 3.47 -5.89
CA ALA A 29 5.15 3.19 -5.80
C ALA A 29 4.53 3.63 -4.46
N TRP A 30 5.29 3.51 -3.36
CA TRP A 30 4.87 3.99 -2.05
C TRP A 30 4.83 5.53 -1.99
N VAL A 31 5.80 6.22 -2.61
CA VAL A 31 5.79 7.68 -2.73
C VAL A 31 4.59 8.16 -3.54
N ASP A 32 4.32 7.54 -4.70
CA ASP A 32 3.15 7.85 -5.55
C ASP A 32 1.80 7.57 -4.84
N GLU A 33 1.81 6.83 -3.74
CA GLU A 33 0.65 6.50 -2.91
C GLU A 33 0.42 7.51 -1.79
N ASN A 34 1.50 7.93 -1.14
CA ASN A 34 1.42 8.65 0.12
C ASN A 34 1.77 10.14 -0.02
N TRP A 35 2.50 10.52 -1.07
CA TRP A 35 2.91 11.90 -1.30
C TRP A 35 2.10 12.51 -2.46
N SER A 36 1.81 13.80 -2.33
CA SER A 36 1.16 14.56 -3.39
C SER A 36 2.20 15.09 -4.37
N GLY A 37 2.05 14.72 -5.64
CA GLY A 37 2.89 15.22 -6.75
C GLY A 37 3.68 14.13 -7.47
N ASP A 38 4.30 14.51 -8.58
CA ASP A 38 5.11 13.64 -9.43
C ASP A 38 6.56 13.55 -8.90
N THR A 39 6.72 13.17 -7.63
CA THR A 39 8.03 13.09 -6.98
C THR A 39 8.77 11.85 -7.46
N GLN A 40 9.76 12.03 -8.33
CA GLN A 40 10.65 10.95 -8.75
C GLN A 40 11.81 10.77 -7.76
N LEU A 41 11.96 9.53 -7.27
CA LEU A 41 13.06 9.14 -6.40
C LEU A 41 14.35 8.95 -7.20
N ASP A 42 15.38 9.70 -6.82
CA ASP A 42 16.77 9.51 -7.22
C ASP A 42 17.41 8.55 -6.19
N PRO A 43 17.91 7.37 -6.63
CA PRO A 43 18.56 6.41 -5.76
C PRO A 43 19.71 6.99 -4.93
N ASP A 44 20.43 7.98 -5.46
CA ASP A 44 21.65 8.50 -4.84
C ASP A 44 21.41 9.76 -4.00
N ARG A 45 20.18 10.30 -4.02
CA ARG A 45 19.77 11.43 -3.20
C ARG A 45 19.47 11.00 -1.75
N SER A 46 19.73 11.90 -0.80
CA SER A 46 19.47 11.69 0.62
C SER A 46 17.97 11.60 0.88
N LEU A 47 17.56 10.69 1.76
CA LEU A 47 16.17 10.59 2.21
C LEU A 47 15.70 11.86 2.93
N LEU A 48 16.62 12.59 3.57
CA LEU A 48 16.27 13.85 4.23
C LEU A 48 15.91 14.95 3.23
N ASP A 49 16.54 14.97 2.05
CA ASP A 49 16.22 16.00 1.06
C ASP A 49 14.78 15.87 0.59
N TYR A 50 14.30 14.62 0.46
CA TYR A 50 12.91 14.33 0.14
C TYR A 50 11.97 14.67 1.29
N ARG A 51 12.40 14.45 2.54
CA ARG A 51 11.62 14.88 3.70
C ARG A 51 11.46 16.39 3.72
N ASP A 52 12.53 17.15 3.58
CA ASP A 52 12.51 18.61 3.68
C ASP A 52 11.70 19.23 2.51
N GLU A 53 11.69 18.58 1.34
CA GLU A 53 10.87 18.98 0.18
C GLU A 53 9.38 18.60 0.34
N ALA A 54 9.08 17.45 0.96
CA ALA A 54 7.72 16.99 1.20
C ALA A 54 7.07 17.64 2.44
N GLN A 55 7.86 18.03 3.45
CA GLN A 55 7.34 18.51 4.72
C GLN A 55 7.04 20.01 4.73
N ARG A 56 5.77 20.31 4.45
CA ARG A 56 5.02 21.37 5.16
C ARG A 56 4.37 20.86 6.47
N GLN A 57 4.53 19.59 6.83
CA GLN A 57 3.89 18.95 7.99
C GLN A 57 4.93 18.21 8.85
N ASP A 58 4.84 18.47 10.16
CA ASP A 58 5.83 18.25 11.23
C ASP A 58 5.92 16.77 11.69
N GLU A 59 6.01 15.82 10.74
CA GLU A 59 6.01 14.39 11.07
C GLU A 59 7.41 13.82 11.36
N CYS A 60 7.49 12.95 12.38
CA CYS A 60 8.73 12.30 12.77
C CYS A 60 9.25 11.36 11.66
N PRO A 61 10.52 11.46 11.21
CA PRO A 61 11.09 10.62 10.15
C PRO A 61 11.00 9.10 10.42
N LEU A 62 10.94 8.70 11.69
CA LEU A 62 10.82 7.30 12.09
C LEU A 62 9.46 6.71 11.70
N LEU A 63 8.39 7.50 11.73
CA LEU A 63 7.05 7.05 11.32
C LEU A 63 7.03 6.73 9.83
N THR A 64 7.57 7.62 9.00
CA THR A 64 7.72 7.40 7.56
C THR A 64 8.52 6.12 7.26
N LEU A 65 9.64 5.91 7.97
CA LEU A 65 10.44 4.70 7.81
C LEU A 65 9.72 3.44 8.28
N GLN A 66 8.90 3.54 9.33
CA GLN A 66 8.06 2.45 9.80
C GLN A 66 6.98 2.10 8.77
N ASP A 67 6.30 3.09 8.20
CA ASP A 67 5.29 2.88 7.14
C ASP A 67 5.90 2.22 5.90
N ILE A 68 7.11 2.66 5.52
CA ILE A 68 7.88 1.99 4.47
C ILE A 68 8.20 0.55 4.87
N ALA A 69 8.66 0.31 6.10
CA ALA A 69 8.94 -1.05 6.60
C ALA A 69 7.72 -1.96 6.45
N GLU A 70 6.57 -1.49 6.92
CA GLU A 70 5.29 -2.19 6.86
C GLU A 70 4.87 -2.45 5.41
N HIS A 71 5.08 -1.48 4.50
CA HIS A 71 4.82 -1.65 3.08
C HIS A 71 5.59 -2.83 2.46
N PHE A 72 6.83 -3.07 2.92
CA PHE A 72 7.67 -4.20 2.48
C PHE A 72 7.53 -5.45 3.36
N GLY A 73 6.66 -5.44 4.38
CA GLY A 73 6.48 -6.54 5.31
C GLY A 73 7.69 -6.77 6.23
N LEU A 74 8.47 -5.73 6.49
CA LEU A 74 9.56 -5.75 7.45
C LEU A 74 9.02 -5.54 8.86
N ASP A 75 9.14 -6.57 9.69
CA ASP A 75 8.90 -6.45 11.14
C ASP A 75 10.13 -5.82 11.83
N TRP A 76 10.30 -4.52 11.63
CA TRP A 76 11.34 -3.70 12.26
C TRP A 76 10.71 -2.73 13.25
N GLY A 77 10.89 -2.99 14.54
CA GLY A 77 10.59 -2.01 15.57
C GLY A 77 11.56 -0.82 15.56
N GLU A 78 11.14 0.26 16.23
CA GLU A 78 11.86 1.53 16.34
C GLU A 78 13.35 1.38 16.67
N SER A 79 13.70 0.50 17.62
CA SER A 79 15.10 0.29 18.02
C SER A 79 16.02 -0.17 16.87
N ARG A 80 15.49 -0.90 15.88
CA ARG A 80 16.29 -1.32 14.72
C ARG A 80 16.54 -0.15 13.77
N TRP A 81 15.55 0.72 13.61
CA TRP A 81 15.71 1.95 12.84
C TRP A 81 16.70 2.89 13.52
N ILE A 82 16.60 3.09 14.84
CA ILE A 82 17.56 3.88 15.64
C ILE A 82 19.00 3.37 15.42
N VAL A 83 19.22 2.06 15.57
CA VAL A 83 20.55 1.45 15.36
C VAL A 83 21.02 1.62 13.92
N TRP A 84 20.15 1.40 12.92
CA TRP A 84 20.52 1.53 11.51
C TRP A 84 20.85 2.97 11.11
N LEU A 85 20.03 3.91 11.58
CA LEU A 85 20.23 5.34 11.40
C LEU A 85 21.43 5.85 12.21
N ASN A 86 21.98 5.06 13.13
CA ASN A 86 23.00 5.49 14.08
C ASN A 86 22.53 6.71 14.90
N LEU A 87 21.24 6.74 15.25
CA LEU A 87 20.70 7.68 16.21
C LEU A 87 21.16 7.22 17.59
N ARG A 88 21.98 8.01 18.26
CA ARG A 88 22.39 7.72 19.63
C ARG A 88 21.20 7.92 20.56
N ASP A 89 20.70 6.82 21.14
CA ASP A 89 19.77 6.87 22.26
C ASP A 89 20.59 7.04 23.56
N ASP A 90 21.21 8.21 23.69
CA ASP A 90 21.91 8.58 24.91
C ASP A 90 20.83 9.15 25.85
N GLY A 91 20.35 8.34 26.79
CA GLY A 91 19.33 8.76 27.76
C GLY A 91 19.73 10.00 28.57
N LEU A 92 18.71 10.69 29.12
CA LEU A 92 18.82 11.91 29.95
C LEU A 92 19.58 13.09 29.28
N GLN A 93 19.41 13.31 27.98
CA GLN A 93 19.84 14.56 27.34
C GLN A 93 18.87 15.71 27.60
N THR A 94 19.41 16.90 27.84
CA THR A 94 18.62 18.14 27.86
C THR A 94 18.16 18.52 26.44
N ALA A 95 17.12 19.35 26.33
CA ALA A 95 16.63 19.83 25.03
C ALA A 95 17.73 20.41 24.10
N PRO A 96 18.64 21.30 24.56
CA PRO A 96 19.69 21.84 23.69
C PRO A 96 20.75 20.79 23.30
N GLU A 97 21.04 19.80 24.15
CA GLU A 97 21.97 18.71 23.81
C GLU A 97 21.39 17.78 22.74
N ARG A 98 20.07 17.54 22.78
CA ARG A 98 19.37 16.78 21.73
C ARG A 98 19.44 17.50 20.39
N GLU A 99 19.22 18.82 20.37
CA GLU A 99 19.30 19.63 19.15
C GLU A 99 20.71 19.58 18.55
N ALA A 100 21.76 19.82 19.35
CA ALA A 100 23.14 19.76 18.88
C ALA A 100 23.56 18.35 18.41
N THR A 101 23.03 17.30 19.04
CA THR A 101 23.25 15.90 18.61
C THR A 101 22.58 15.63 17.27
N TRP A 102 21.36 16.14 17.10
CA TRP A 102 20.59 16.03 15.86
C TRP A 102 21.28 16.78 14.71
N GLU A 103 21.67 18.04 14.89
CA GLU A 103 22.39 18.82 13.88
C GLU A 103 23.67 18.11 13.42
N ARG A 104 24.44 17.58 14.37
CA ARG A 104 25.66 16.81 14.05
C ARG A 104 25.33 15.56 13.25
N TRP A 105 24.28 14.83 13.63
CA TRP A 105 23.83 13.65 12.90
C TRP A 105 23.38 13.98 11.47
N VAL A 106 22.65 15.09 11.29
CA VAL A 106 22.21 15.60 9.98
C VAL A 106 23.41 15.92 9.08
N VAL A 107 24.49 16.46 9.62
CA VAL A 107 25.69 16.76 8.82
C VAL A 107 26.53 15.52 8.53
N GLU A 108 26.72 14.64 9.51
CA GLU A 108 27.69 13.53 9.41
C GLU A 108 27.12 12.23 8.84
N SER A 109 25.88 11.90 9.22
CA SER A 109 25.28 10.57 8.96
C SER A 109 24.19 10.64 7.91
N ALA A 110 23.37 11.68 7.91
CA ALA A 110 22.23 11.76 7.01
C ALA A 110 22.55 11.75 5.50
N PRO A 111 23.64 12.40 5.00
CA PRO A 111 23.96 12.35 3.58
C PRO A 111 24.28 10.93 3.07
N ARG A 112 24.60 10.00 3.98
CA ARG A 112 24.87 8.59 3.67
C ARG A 112 23.58 7.75 3.64
N LEU A 113 22.46 8.28 4.11
CA LEU A 113 21.15 7.64 4.11
C LEU A 113 20.41 7.97 2.82
N THR A 114 20.91 7.40 1.73
CA THR A 114 20.29 7.55 0.41
C THR A 114 19.14 6.58 0.20
N VAL A 115 18.29 6.86 -0.79
CA VAL A 115 17.20 5.97 -1.22
C VAL A 115 17.74 4.58 -1.57
N ARG A 116 18.88 4.51 -2.28
CA ARG A 116 19.58 3.25 -2.62
C ARG A 116 19.99 2.49 -1.36
N ARG A 117 20.54 3.19 -0.36
CA ARG A 117 20.99 2.54 0.87
C ARG A 117 19.82 1.93 1.65
N LEU A 118 18.68 2.61 1.70
CA LEU A 118 17.44 2.06 2.24
C LEU A 118 16.99 0.84 1.43
N ALA A 119 17.02 0.94 0.10
CA ALA A 119 16.63 -0.16 -0.78
C ALA A 119 17.48 -1.42 -0.58
N GLU A 120 18.80 -1.28 -0.42
CA GLU A 120 19.72 -2.37 -0.10
C GLU A 120 19.40 -3.06 1.23
N VAL A 121 19.06 -2.26 2.24
CA VAL A 121 18.75 -2.77 3.58
C VAL A 121 17.46 -3.57 3.56
N ILE A 122 16.42 -3.03 2.91
CA ILE A 122 15.15 -3.72 2.71
C ILE A 122 15.36 -4.98 1.88
N ALA A 123 16.06 -4.92 0.75
CA ALA A 123 16.34 -6.07 -0.12
C ALA A 123 17.03 -7.21 0.65
N LYS A 124 17.97 -6.88 1.54
CA LYS A 124 18.70 -7.85 2.37
C LYS A 124 17.83 -8.52 3.45
N ARG A 125 16.74 -7.89 3.87
CA ARG A 125 16.01 -8.25 5.12
C ARG A 125 14.57 -8.65 4.89
N ALA A 126 13.90 -8.06 3.90
CA ALA A 126 12.52 -8.34 3.57
C ALA A 126 12.39 -9.71 2.90
N GLU A 127 11.33 -10.43 3.24
CA GLU A 127 10.98 -11.66 2.55
C GLU A 127 10.33 -11.30 1.21
N GLY A 128 10.95 -11.76 0.14
CA GLY A 128 10.54 -11.50 -1.23
C GLY A 128 9.39 -12.41 -1.67
N ILE A 129 8.60 -11.90 -2.61
CA ILE A 129 7.61 -12.67 -3.34
C ILE A 129 8.19 -12.96 -4.72
N SER A 130 8.26 -14.24 -5.09
CA SER A 130 8.72 -14.65 -6.43
C SER A 130 7.53 -14.86 -7.36
N PHE A 131 7.69 -14.38 -8.59
CA PHE A 131 6.83 -14.71 -9.73
C PHE A 131 7.52 -15.65 -10.73
N ASP A 132 8.60 -16.31 -10.30
CA ASP A 132 9.40 -17.14 -11.19
C ASP A 132 8.67 -18.44 -11.55
N PRO A 133 8.91 -18.99 -12.75
CA PRO A 133 8.27 -20.22 -13.18
C PRO A 133 8.45 -21.37 -12.19
N VAL A 134 7.35 -22.04 -11.85
CA VAL A 134 7.36 -23.22 -10.98
C VAL A 134 7.21 -24.51 -11.79
N ALA A 135 7.71 -25.62 -11.26
CA ALA A 135 7.53 -26.92 -11.89
C ALA A 135 6.14 -27.49 -11.56
N ILE A 136 5.31 -27.73 -12.58
CA ILE A 136 4.08 -28.51 -12.47
C ILE A 136 4.22 -29.73 -13.35
N LEU A 137 4.08 -30.92 -12.76
CA LEU A 137 4.21 -32.21 -13.47
C LEU A 137 5.50 -32.30 -14.31
N GLY A 138 6.62 -31.83 -13.75
CA GLY A 138 7.93 -31.84 -14.40
C GLY A 138 8.17 -30.75 -15.45
N ARG A 139 7.20 -29.87 -15.73
CA ARG A 139 7.34 -28.75 -16.69
C ARG A 139 7.38 -27.40 -15.98
N ARG A 140 8.31 -26.53 -16.39
CA ARG A 140 8.33 -25.13 -15.90
C ARG A 140 7.12 -24.38 -16.45
N CYS A 141 6.34 -23.80 -15.56
CA CYS A 141 5.13 -23.05 -15.87
C CYS A 141 5.23 -21.63 -15.31
N GLY A 142 5.43 -20.65 -16.19
CA GLY A 142 5.50 -19.23 -15.84
C GLY A 142 4.19 -18.72 -15.21
N PRO A 143 3.02 -18.89 -15.86
CA PRO A 143 1.75 -18.43 -15.32
C PRO A 143 1.42 -19.01 -13.94
N ALA A 144 1.78 -20.27 -13.67
CA ALA A 144 1.58 -20.83 -12.34
C ALA A 144 2.48 -20.16 -11.29
N GLY A 145 3.74 -19.87 -11.63
CA GLY A 145 4.66 -19.15 -10.75
C GLY A 145 4.16 -17.75 -10.43
N ALA A 146 3.72 -17.02 -11.46
CA ALA A 146 3.08 -15.73 -11.31
C ALA A 146 1.83 -15.80 -10.41
N PHE A 147 0.97 -16.79 -10.62
CA PHE A 147 -0.22 -17.01 -9.79
C PHE A 147 0.12 -17.31 -8.33
N TYR A 148 1.13 -18.14 -8.05
CA TYR A 148 1.58 -18.38 -6.68
C TYR A 148 2.11 -17.12 -6.01
N GLY A 149 2.87 -16.30 -6.75
CA GLY A 149 3.31 -15.00 -6.24
C GLY A 149 2.13 -14.09 -5.92
N LEU A 150 1.09 -14.05 -6.78
CA LEU A 150 -0.11 -13.26 -6.53
C LEU A 150 -0.80 -13.71 -5.23
N CYS A 151 -0.96 -15.02 -5.03
CA CYS A 151 -1.54 -15.57 -3.80
C CYS A 151 -0.75 -15.23 -2.53
N ASN A 152 0.55 -14.93 -2.64
CA ASN A 152 1.41 -14.55 -1.51
C ASN A 152 1.38 -13.05 -1.19
N LEU A 153 0.67 -12.24 -1.97
CA LEU A 153 0.51 -10.81 -1.71
C LEU A 153 -0.24 -10.58 -0.39
N PRO A 154 0.14 -9.54 0.39
CA PRO A 154 -0.53 -9.21 1.65
C PRO A 154 -2.04 -8.99 1.50
N GLU A 155 -2.47 -8.40 0.39
CA GLU A 155 -3.88 -8.10 0.07
C GLU A 155 -4.73 -9.36 -0.11
N LEU A 156 -4.09 -10.48 -0.42
CA LEU A 156 -4.71 -11.78 -0.68
C LEU A 156 -4.53 -12.76 0.48
N ARG A 157 -3.82 -12.37 1.54
CA ARG A 157 -3.65 -13.21 2.74
C ARG A 157 -5.00 -13.60 3.32
N GLY A 158 -5.16 -14.90 3.58
CA GLY A 158 -6.40 -15.47 4.12
C GLY A 158 -7.53 -15.65 3.11
N ARG A 159 -7.36 -15.25 1.84
CA ARG A 159 -8.36 -15.44 0.79
C ARG A 159 -8.09 -16.70 0.00
N ARG A 160 -9.14 -17.46 -0.31
CA ARG A 160 -9.06 -18.59 -1.24
C ARG A 160 -9.39 -18.10 -2.64
N VAL A 161 -8.36 -17.95 -3.46
CA VAL A 161 -8.48 -17.57 -4.87
C VAL A 161 -7.94 -18.68 -5.76
N GLY A 162 -8.59 -18.88 -6.90
CA GLY A 162 -8.15 -19.76 -7.98
C GLY A 162 -7.84 -18.96 -9.25
N PRO A 163 -7.23 -19.57 -10.27
CA PRO A 163 -6.93 -18.89 -11.53
C PRO A 163 -8.18 -18.32 -12.21
N SER A 164 -9.31 -19.02 -12.14
CA SER A 164 -10.58 -18.56 -12.72
C SER A 164 -11.37 -17.62 -11.81
N THR A 165 -10.87 -17.31 -10.61
CA THR A 165 -11.56 -16.40 -9.69
C THR A 165 -11.54 -14.99 -10.28
N PRO A 166 -12.71 -14.33 -10.40
CA PRO A 166 -12.76 -12.94 -10.84
C PRO A 166 -12.08 -12.04 -9.83
N LEU A 167 -11.25 -11.11 -10.30
CA LEU A 167 -10.49 -10.21 -9.41
C LEU A 167 -11.43 -9.35 -8.55
N ARG A 168 -12.53 -8.87 -9.14
CA ARG A 168 -13.61 -8.12 -8.46
C ARG A 168 -14.32 -8.89 -7.35
N ALA A 169 -14.35 -10.22 -7.43
CA ALA A 169 -15.00 -11.05 -6.42
C ALA A 169 -14.08 -11.25 -5.19
N ALA A 170 -12.77 -11.11 -5.40
CA ALA A 170 -11.77 -11.40 -4.38
C ALA A 170 -11.25 -10.16 -3.66
N LEU A 171 -11.26 -8.97 -4.25
CA LEU A 171 -10.68 -7.75 -3.66
C LEU A 171 -11.60 -6.54 -3.82
N GLY A 172 -11.73 -5.73 -2.78
CA GLY A 172 -12.34 -4.39 -2.90
C GLY A 172 -11.40 -3.42 -3.61
N TRP A 173 -11.92 -2.30 -4.14
CA TRP A 173 -11.16 -1.35 -4.98
C TRP A 173 -9.81 -0.91 -4.38
N ARG A 174 -9.78 -0.52 -3.09
CA ARG A 174 -8.53 -0.09 -2.43
C ARG A 174 -7.49 -1.20 -2.36
N GLN A 175 -7.91 -2.38 -1.90
CA GLN A 175 -7.04 -3.57 -1.83
C GLN A 175 -6.58 -4.01 -3.21
N LEU A 176 -7.44 -3.82 -4.21
CA LEU A 176 -7.12 -4.14 -5.58
C LEU A 176 -6.04 -3.23 -6.13
N ARG A 177 -6.19 -1.90 -5.97
CA ARG A 177 -5.19 -0.92 -6.40
C ARG A 177 -3.83 -1.18 -5.75
N ALA A 178 -3.84 -1.46 -4.44
CA ALA A 178 -2.64 -1.83 -3.69
C ALA A 178 -2.01 -3.12 -4.25
N ALA A 179 -2.81 -4.18 -4.43
CA ALA A 179 -2.33 -5.44 -5.00
C ALA A 179 -1.76 -5.26 -6.42
N TRP A 180 -2.37 -4.39 -7.24
CA TRP A 180 -1.95 -4.13 -8.62
C TRP A 180 -0.59 -3.43 -8.67
N ARG A 181 -0.44 -2.33 -7.93
CA ARG A 181 0.82 -1.59 -7.83
C ARG A 181 1.93 -2.46 -7.23
N ARG A 182 1.59 -3.22 -6.19
CA ARG A 182 2.51 -4.19 -5.58
C ARG A 182 2.95 -5.26 -6.56
N THR A 183 2.03 -5.78 -7.36
CA THR A 183 2.35 -6.73 -8.42
C THR A 183 3.29 -6.12 -9.45
N GLN A 184 3.02 -4.89 -9.92
CA GLN A 184 3.84 -4.21 -10.92
C GLN A 184 5.29 -4.07 -10.46
N TRP A 185 5.54 -3.56 -9.26
CA TRP A 185 6.92 -3.33 -8.80
C TRP A 185 7.65 -4.63 -8.45
N ILE A 186 6.95 -5.64 -7.92
CA ILE A 186 7.56 -6.95 -7.64
C ILE A 186 7.86 -7.70 -8.95
N ALA A 187 6.92 -7.74 -9.88
CA ALA A 187 7.11 -8.41 -11.18
C ALA A 187 8.09 -7.65 -12.07
N GLY A 188 8.22 -6.34 -11.84
CA GLY A 188 9.01 -5.43 -12.63
C GLY A 188 8.42 -5.18 -14.02
N CYS A 189 7.10 -5.29 -14.16
CA CYS A 189 6.38 -5.10 -15.41
C CYS A 189 5.29 -4.04 -15.25
N GLU A 190 5.06 -3.27 -16.31
CA GLU A 190 3.94 -2.34 -16.37
C GLU A 190 2.66 -3.10 -16.72
N LEU A 191 1.82 -3.32 -15.71
CA LEU A 191 0.46 -3.79 -15.93
C LEU A 191 -0.40 -2.64 -16.49
N PRO A 192 -1.41 -2.91 -17.33
CA PRO A 192 -2.33 -1.89 -17.83
C PRO A 192 -2.91 -1.05 -16.68
N ALA A 193 -3.02 0.26 -16.92
CA ALA A 193 -3.61 1.16 -15.94
C ALA A 193 -5.04 0.71 -15.62
N LEU A 194 -5.33 0.52 -14.33
CA LEU A 194 -6.70 0.32 -13.88
C LEU A 194 -7.48 1.61 -14.20
N ARG A 195 -8.67 1.47 -14.79
CA ARG A 195 -9.56 2.61 -15.01
C ARG A 195 -10.02 3.09 -13.64
N CYS A 196 -9.39 4.16 -13.16
CA CYS A 196 -9.64 4.67 -11.85
C CYS A 196 -11.02 5.34 -11.81
N PRO A 197 -11.92 4.95 -10.90
CA PRO A 197 -13.13 5.72 -10.62
C PRO A 197 -12.80 7.15 -10.16
N ASP A 198 -11.62 7.38 -9.57
CA ASP A 198 -11.19 8.72 -9.12
C ASP A 198 -10.94 9.67 -10.30
N ALA A 199 -10.66 9.14 -11.51
CA ALA A 199 -10.52 9.95 -12.73
C ALA A 199 -11.88 10.38 -13.33
N VAL A 200 -12.99 9.84 -12.82
CA VAL A 200 -14.30 10.48 -12.96
C VAL A 200 -14.32 11.66 -11.98
N GLY A 201 -13.55 12.68 -12.40
CA GLY A 201 -13.18 13.96 -11.82
C GLY A 201 -13.55 14.28 -10.38
N GLU A 202 -12.64 14.97 -9.70
CA GLU A 202 -12.97 15.88 -8.59
C GLU A 202 -14.19 16.76 -8.93
N THR A 203 -14.41 17.10 -10.20
CA THR A 203 -15.62 17.77 -10.72
C THR A 203 -16.90 16.96 -10.58
N THR A 204 -16.88 15.65 -10.74
CA THR A 204 -18.06 14.80 -10.53
C THR A 204 -18.26 14.55 -9.04
N VAL A 205 -17.21 14.32 -8.26
CA VAL A 205 -17.32 14.17 -6.79
C VAL A 205 -17.84 15.45 -6.12
N THR A 206 -17.41 16.64 -6.56
CA THR A 206 -17.91 17.95 -6.06
C THR A 206 -19.35 18.22 -6.47
N GLN A 207 -19.70 18.09 -7.76
CA GLN A 207 -21.09 18.23 -8.22
C GLN A 207 -22.04 17.26 -7.52
N LEU A 208 -21.52 16.10 -7.13
CA LEU A 208 -22.30 15.07 -6.47
C LEU A 208 -22.31 15.16 -4.95
N ALA A 209 -21.31 15.80 -4.35
CA ALA A 209 -21.34 16.27 -2.97
C ALA A 209 -22.36 17.40 -2.82
N ASP A 210 -22.49 18.27 -3.83
CA ASP A 210 -23.54 19.31 -3.89
C ASP A 210 -24.95 18.70 -3.97
N VAL A 211 -25.15 17.64 -4.77
CA VAL A 211 -26.44 16.93 -4.82
C VAL A 211 -26.75 16.22 -3.50
N ALA A 212 -25.75 15.61 -2.85
CA ALA A 212 -25.92 14.98 -1.54
C ALA A 212 -26.20 16.04 -0.45
N ALA A 213 -25.49 17.16 -0.46
CA ALA A 213 -25.72 18.27 0.45
C ALA A 213 -27.12 18.86 0.28
N THR A 214 -27.57 19.08 -0.97
CA THR A 214 -28.91 19.60 -1.26
C THR A 214 -30.02 18.64 -0.87
N THR A 215 -29.88 17.34 -1.15
CA THR A 215 -30.86 16.32 -0.69
C THR A 215 -30.88 16.20 0.83
N THR A 216 -29.72 16.23 1.49
CA THR A 216 -29.63 16.18 2.96
C THR A 216 -30.29 17.41 3.59
N MET A 217 -30.02 18.60 3.03
CA MET A 217 -30.60 19.86 3.47
C MET A 217 -32.13 19.85 3.28
N ALA A 218 -32.63 19.32 2.16
CA ALA A 218 -34.06 19.16 1.92
C ALA A 218 -34.73 18.22 2.94
N THR A 219 -34.12 17.08 3.27
CA THR A 219 -34.62 16.18 4.32
C THR A 219 -34.61 16.82 5.71
N ILE A 220 -33.58 17.59 6.06
CA ILE A 220 -33.51 18.31 7.34
C ILE A 220 -34.62 19.36 7.42
N VAL A 221 -34.86 20.11 6.34
CA VAL A 221 -35.93 21.12 6.28
C VAL A 221 -37.31 20.46 6.41
N ILE A 222 -37.58 19.38 5.66
CA ILE A 222 -38.85 18.65 5.75
C ILE A 222 -39.06 18.09 7.17
N ALA A 223 -38.03 17.52 7.77
CA ALA A 223 -38.12 16.94 9.10
C ALA A 223 -38.25 18.02 10.21
N ALA A 224 -37.63 19.19 10.02
CA ALA A 224 -37.82 20.34 10.89
C ALA A 224 -39.23 20.94 10.79
N MET A 225 -39.83 20.97 9.59
CA MET A 225 -41.22 21.40 9.39
C MET A 225 -42.24 20.44 10.02
N CYS A 226 -41.90 19.16 10.17
CA CYS A 226 -42.77 18.16 10.80
C CYS A 226 -42.56 18.02 12.32
N ALA A 227 -41.52 18.63 12.89
CA ALA A 227 -41.20 18.52 14.31
C ALA A 227 -41.97 19.55 15.14
N ALA A 228 -43.07 19.12 15.77
CA ALA A 228 -43.84 19.95 16.71
C ALA A 228 -43.14 20.18 18.07
N SER A 229 -41.95 19.61 18.30
CA SER A 229 -41.22 19.71 19.56
C SER A 229 -39.69 19.69 19.38
N ALA A 230 -38.96 20.24 20.35
CA ALA A 230 -37.50 20.30 20.35
C ALA A 230 -36.82 18.92 20.29
N ALA A 231 -37.47 17.87 20.80
CA ALA A 231 -36.97 16.49 20.71
C ALA A 231 -37.08 15.91 19.29
N GLY A 232 -38.08 16.33 18.51
CA GLY A 232 -38.25 15.93 17.11
C GLY A 232 -37.15 16.46 16.19
N LEU A 233 -36.63 17.66 16.48
CA LEU A 233 -35.55 18.30 15.71
C LEU A 233 -34.23 17.52 15.81
N TRP A 234 -33.87 17.00 16.99
CA TRP A 234 -32.64 16.22 17.17
C TRP A 234 -32.71 14.87 16.45
N LEU A 235 -33.84 14.16 16.53
CA LEU A 235 -34.03 12.90 15.83
C LEU A 235 -34.03 13.10 14.31
N ALA A 236 -34.64 14.18 13.82
CA ALA A 236 -34.60 14.60 12.42
C ALA A 236 -33.16 14.84 11.92
N ALA A 237 -32.36 15.57 12.69
CA ALA A 237 -30.97 15.85 12.34
C ALA A 237 -30.12 14.57 12.27
N ILE A 238 -30.26 13.67 13.25
CA ILE A 238 -29.56 12.38 13.27
C ILE A 238 -29.98 11.53 12.06
N ALA A 239 -31.28 11.43 11.78
CA ALA A 239 -31.79 10.69 10.64
C ALA A 239 -31.28 11.25 9.30
N GLY A 240 -31.18 12.58 9.18
CA GLY A 240 -30.59 13.24 8.02
C GLY A 240 -29.11 12.89 7.82
N VAL A 241 -28.31 12.93 8.88
CA VAL A 241 -26.88 12.58 8.83
C VAL A 241 -26.69 11.10 8.47
N VAL A 242 -27.44 10.19 9.11
CA VAL A 242 -27.37 8.76 8.82
C VAL A 242 -27.83 8.48 7.38
N GLY A 243 -28.94 9.07 6.94
CA GLY A 243 -29.45 8.94 5.58
C GLY A 243 -28.43 9.40 4.54
N ALA A 244 -27.80 10.55 4.74
CA ALA A 244 -26.75 11.08 3.88
C ALA A 244 -25.54 10.14 3.82
N ALA A 245 -25.06 9.66 4.97
CA ALA A 245 -23.95 8.71 5.02
C ALA A 245 -24.27 7.41 4.28
N THR A 246 -25.49 6.89 4.46
CA THR A 246 -25.95 5.65 3.81
C THR A 246 -26.08 5.83 2.29
N ALA A 247 -26.60 6.98 1.84
CA ALA A 247 -26.73 7.31 0.42
C ALA A 247 -25.36 7.46 -0.26
N VAL A 248 -24.39 8.13 0.39
CA VAL A 248 -23.02 8.23 -0.10
C VAL A 248 -22.38 6.86 -0.27
N GLU A 249 -22.57 5.95 0.69
CA GLU A 249 -21.99 4.60 0.64
C GLU A 249 -22.63 3.71 -0.43
N LEU A 250 -23.97 3.66 -0.50
CA LEU A 250 -24.70 2.96 -1.55
C LEU A 250 -24.29 3.44 -2.94
N ARG A 251 -24.09 4.75 -3.08
CA ARG A 251 -23.71 5.38 -4.34
C ARG A 251 -22.27 5.11 -4.73
N ARG A 252 -21.33 5.13 -3.78
CA ARG A 252 -19.96 4.66 -4.01
C ARG A 252 -19.98 3.23 -4.54
N ARG A 253 -20.71 2.33 -3.87
CA ARG A 253 -20.85 0.93 -4.30
C ARG A 253 -21.46 0.81 -5.70
N PHE A 254 -22.46 1.63 -6.03
CA PHE A 254 -23.10 1.63 -7.35
C PHE A 254 -22.16 2.14 -8.45
N LEU A 255 -21.41 3.22 -8.21
CA LEU A 255 -20.40 3.72 -9.16
C LEU A 255 -19.28 2.69 -9.37
N TYR A 256 -18.83 2.03 -8.31
CA TYR A 256 -17.87 0.92 -8.41
C TYR A 256 -18.42 -0.28 -9.19
N TRP A 257 -19.74 -0.47 -9.18
CA TRP A 257 -20.37 -1.53 -9.95
C TRP A 257 -20.52 -1.17 -11.44
N LEU A 258 -20.77 0.12 -11.75
CA LEU A 258 -20.94 0.59 -13.13
C LEU A 258 -19.63 0.80 -13.89
N ILE A 259 -18.61 1.34 -13.22
CA ILE A 259 -17.30 1.57 -13.83
C ILE A 259 -16.54 0.26 -13.68
N ASP A 260 -16.53 -0.57 -14.72
CA ASP A 260 -15.64 -1.73 -14.75
C ASP A 260 -14.19 -1.20 -14.79
N PRO A 261 -13.43 -1.27 -13.68
CA PRO A 261 -12.11 -0.67 -13.64
C PRO A 261 -11.10 -1.50 -14.45
N TRP A 262 -11.52 -2.67 -14.91
CA TRP A 262 -10.68 -3.64 -15.57
C TRP A 262 -10.51 -3.34 -17.07
N PRO A 263 -9.29 -3.48 -17.60
CA PRO A 263 -9.14 -3.74 -19.02
C PRO A 263 -9.93 -5.01 -19.34
N ALA A 264 -10.70 -5.02 -20.42
CA ALA A 264 -11.55 -6.16 -20.79
C ALA A 264 -10.78 -7.49 -20.89
N GLU A 265 -9.46 -7.41 -21.07
CA GLU A 265 -8.51 -8.51 -21.20
C GLU A 265 -8.10 -9.18 -19.87
N LEU A 266 -8.29 -8.52 -18.71
CA LEU A 266 -7.79 -8.98 -17.40
C LEU A 266 -8.93 -9.12 -16.40
N GLN A 267 -9.73 -10.19 -16.50
CA GLN A 267 -10.89 -10.38 -15.61
C GLN A 267 -10.59 -11.30 -14.41
N THR A 268 -9.64 -12.21 -14.57
CA THR A 268 -9.33 -13.27 -13.59
C THR A 268 -7.86 -13.24 -13.14
N PHE A 269 -7.56 -13.82 -11.98
CA PHE A 269 -6.17 -13.96 -11.53
C PHE A 269 -5.29 -14.72 -12.52
N GLY A 270 -5.86 -15.66 -13.27
CA GLY A 270 -5.17 -16.40 -14.32
C GLY A 270 -4.77 -15.52 -15.50
N ASP A 271 -5.59 -14.52 -15.85
CA ASP A 271 -5.25 -13.56 -16.92
C ASP A 271 -4.06 -12.68 -16.52
N VAL A 272 -4.09 -12.18 -15.28
CA VAL A 272 -3.00 -11.39 -14.69
C VAL A 272 -1.71 -12.21 -14.63
N ALA A 273 -1.81 -13.45 -14.16
CA ALA A 273 -0.66 -14.34 -14.06
C ALA A 273 -0.04 -14.68 -15.43
N ARG A 274 -0.89 -14.90 -16.45
CA ARG A 274 -0.43 -15.09 -17.83
C ARG A 274 0.26 -13.85 -18.37
N ARG A 275 -0.27 -12.66 -18.09
CA ARG A 275 0.32 -11.39 -18.52
C ARG A 275 1.70 -11.18 -17.90
N ILE A 276 1.83 -11.34 -16.58
CA ILE A 276 3.11 -11.25 -15.87
C ILE A 276 4.14 -12.23 -16.46
N ALA A 277 3.71 -13.48 -16.69
CA ALA A 277 4.60 -14.50 -17.24
C ALA A 277 5.08 -14.18 -18.66
N HIS A 278 4.22 -13.58 -19.49
CA HIS A 278 4.57 -13.15 -20.84
C HIS A 278 5.53 -11.95 -20.82
N ASP A 279 5.28 -10.95 -20.00
CA ASP A 279 6.09 -9.73 -19.97
C ASP A 279 7.49 -9.98 -19.36
N ARG A 280 7.64 -10.98 -18.47
CA ARG A 280 8.94 -11.41 -17.93
C ARG A 280 9.78 -12.25 -18.90
N GLN A 281 9.23 -12.70 -20.02
CA GLN A 281 9.95 -13.46 -21.05
C GLN A 281 10.52 -12.58 -22.17
N ARG A 282 10.15 -11.29 -22.19
CA ARG A 282 10.66 -10.29 -23.13
C ARG A 282 11.87 -9.58 -22.53
#